data_AF-A0A2A4FPC0-F1
#
_entry.id   AF-A0A2A4FPC0-F1
#
_cell.length_a   1.000
_cell.length_b   1.000
_cell.length_c   1.000
_cell.angle_alpha   90.00
_cell.angle_beta   90.00
_cell.angle_gamma   90.00
#
_symmetry.space_group_name_H-M   'P 1'
#
loop_
_entity.id
_entity.type
_entity.pdbx_description
1 polymer ?
#
loop_
_entity_poly.entity_id
_entity_poly.type
_entity_poly.pdbx_seq_one_letter_code
_entity_poly.pdbx_strand_id
1 'polypeptide(L)'
;MALDYASAVRAGAMAAGRLHRQLSTREVIEQQGGNVDVFGAIHAVDLPLLLRPLKGLLGAYLSDPAHGVLVTTERPMSIQRFTAAHELGHFSMQHQPSLDDESILRRMPTSPEPGGLFQETEADAFAIAFMMPKWLILSHSARQDWQVDDFRRANVVYQLSLRLGASYEATCRTLLRYNLISQSTMTDLLRTQPRALKIDLLKDYRPANYRGDVWLLTERDAGTRIDGSRNDLFVLRLKEHSGGGYLWDFDQLIASGFAIVRDDREAVDADAIGGPVVRRVTAAIEAAQRGRMSIEERRPWQPVPALAHLTFDFDLTGPEPEGLSRAERRHLLEAA
;
A
#
# COMPACT_ATOMS: atom_id res chain seq x y z
N MET A 1 12.83 -23.01 -18.57
CA MET A 1 11.36 -22.98 -18.47
C MET A 1 10.94 -23.90 -17.35
N ALA A 2 10.01 -23.47 -16.50
CA ALA A 2 9.44 -24.31 -15.45
C ALA A 2 8.83 -25.60 -16.04
N LEU A 3 8.92 -26.69 -15.27
CA LEU A 3 8.43 -28.03 -15.66
C LEU A 3 7.10 -28.37 -14.98
N ASP A 4 6.83 -27.71 -13.86
CA ASP A 4 5.61 -27.83 -13.08
C ASP A 4 5.25 -26.50 -12.41
N TYR A 5 4.02 -26.43 -11.90
CA TYR A 5 3.49 -25.24 -11.23
C TYR A 5 4.34 -24.79 -10.03
N ALA A 6 4.85 -25.72 -9.21
CA ALA A 6 5.64 -25.36 -8.04
C ALA A 6 7.01 -24.77 -8.44
N SER A 7 7.60 -25.25 -9.52
CA SER A 7 8.83 -24.75 -10.10
C SER A 7 8.65 -23.37 -10.72
N ALA A 8 7.50 -23.10 -11.35
CA ALA A 8 7.11 -21.79 -11.85
C ALA A 8 7.03 -20.75 -10.71
N VAL A 9 6.32 -21.09 -9.63
CA VAL A 9 6.21 -20.22 -8.45
C VAL A 9 7.58 -19.92 -7.83
N ARG A 10 8.44 -20.94 -7.70
CA ARG A 10 9.81 -20.76 -7.22
C ARG A 10 10.64 -19.87 -8.14
N ALA A 11 10.53 -20.05 -9.46
CA ALA A 11 11.27 -19.27 -10.43
C ALA A 11 10.90 -17.78 -10.37
N GLY A 12 9.60 -17.46 -10.38
CA GLY A 12 9.10 -16.09 -10.21
C GLY A 12 9.54 -15.44 -8.90
N ALA A 13 9.39 -16.15 -7.78
CA ALA A 13 9.81 -15.64 -6.48
C ALA A 13 11.34 -15.41 -6.39
N MET A 14 12.15 -16.28 -7.00
CA MET A 14 13.60 -16.08 -7.08
C MET A 14 13.97 -14.89 -7.96
N ALA A 15 13.27 -14.66 -9.07
CA ALA A 15 13.49 -13.51 -9.93
C ALA A 15 13.17 -12.19 -9.20
N ALA A 16 12.05 -12.12 -8.47
CA ALA A 16 11.72 -10.98 -7.62
C ALA A 16 12.80 -10.73 -6.55
N GLY A 17 13.29 -11.79 -5.91
CA GLY A 17 14.38 -11.70 -4.94
C GLY A 17 15.71 -11.23 -5.53
N ARG A 18 16.01 -11.54 -6.80
CA ARG A 18 17.18 -10.99 -7.51
C ARG A 18 17.01 -9.50 -7.77
N LEU A 19 15.83 -9.07 -8.26
CA LEU A 19 15.59 -7.67 -8.55
C LEU A 19 15.62 -6.80 -7.28
N HIS A 20 15.04 -7.28 -6.17
CA HIS A 20 15.17 -6.61 -4.86
C HIS A 20 16.62 -6.35 -4.45
N ARG A 21 17.53 -7.31 -4.69
CA ARG A 21 18.95 -7.15 -4.40
C ARG A 21 19.64 -6.19 -5.36
N GLN A 22 19.30 -6.25 -6.65
CA GLN A 22 19.86 -5.37 -7.67
C GLN A 22 19.49 -3.89 -7.39
N LEU A 23 18.27 -3.63 -6.97
CA LEU A 23 17.76 -2.29 -6.71
C LEU A 23 17.95 -1.82 -5.25
N SER A 24 18.54 -2.66 -4.38
CA SER A 24 18.65 -2.41 -2.93
C SER A 24 17.33 -1.96 -2.28
N THR A 25 16.22 -2.50 -2.78
CA THR A 25 14.87 -2.07 -2.41
C THR A 25 14.61 -2.23 -0.91
N ARG A 26 15.18 -3.28 -0.30
CA ARG A 26 15.02 -3.55 1.12
C ARG A 26 15.70 -2.46 1.95
N GLU A 27 16.95 -2.13 1.63
CA GLU A 27 17.72 -1.11 2.34
C GLU A 27 17.05 0.26 2.25
N VAL A 28 16.54 0.60 1.06
CA VAL A 28 15.80 1.85 0.83
C VAL A 28 14.53 1.92 1.69
N ILE A 29 13.74 0.84 1.73
CA ILE A 29 12.49 0.81 2.50
C ILE A 29 12.74 0.73 4.01
N GLU A 30 13.79 0.05 4.46
CA GLU A 30 14.17 0.05 5.88
C GLU A 30 14.55 1.46 6.38
N GLN A 31 15.06 2.33 5.49
CA GLN A 31 15.37 3.73 5.82
C GLN A 31 14.15 4.65 5.79
N GLN A 32 13.30 4.57 4.76
CA GLN A 32 12.21 5.54 4.54
C GLN A 32 10.80 5.02 4.94
N GLY A 33 10.66 3.73 5.23
CA GLY A 33 9.37 3.06 5.39
C GLY A 33 8.56 2.96 4.09
N GLY A 34 7.28 2.62 4.20
CA GLY A 34 6.37 2.51 3.05
C GLY A 34 6.40 1.15 2.35
N ASN A 35 5.98 1.13 1.08
CA ASN A 35 5.90 -0.07 0.24
C ASN A 35 6.98 -0.10 -0.85
N VAL A 36 6.98 -1.18 -1.63
CA VAL A 36 7.79 -1.29 -2.85
C VAL A 36 7.25 -0.36 -3.92
N ASP A 37 8.06 0.60 -4.37
CA ASP A 37 7.75 1.47 -5.50
C ASP A 37 7.94 0.70 -6.82
N VAL A 38 6.88 0.00 -7.24
CA VAL A 38 6.88 -0.78 -8.49
C VAL A 38 7.17 0.08 -9.71
N PHE A 39 6.61 1.30 -9.76
CA PHE A 39 6.83 2.22 -10.88
C PHE A 39 8.27 2.74 -10.89
N GLY A 40 8.82 3.03 -9.72
CA GLY A 40 10.23 3.35 -9.54
C GLY A 40 11.15 2.21 -9.97
N ALA A 41 10.80 0.97 -9.64
CA ALA A 41 11.56 -0.21 -10.05
C ALA A 41 11.55 -0.43 -11.56
N ILE A 42 10.42 -0.22 -12.23
CA ILE A 42 10.29 -0.29 -13.70
C ILE A 42 11.16 0.79 -14.36
N HIS A 43 11.11 2.02 -13.85
CA HIS A 43 11.96 3.10 -14.34
C HIS A 43 13.45 2.77 -14.14
N ALA A 44 13.85 2.26 -12.97
CA ALA A 44 15.24 1.95 -12.64
C ALA A 44 15.87 0.84 -13.49
N VAL A 45 15.07 0.05 -14.21
CA VAL A 45 15.55 -0.96 -15.18
C VAL A 45 15.38 -0.51 -16.63
N ASP A 46 15.15 0.77 -16.86
CA ASP A 46 14.96 1.40 -18.17
C ASP A 46 13.86 0.72 -19.02
N LEU A 47 12.78 0.27 -18.37
CA LEU A 47 11.63 -0.34 -19.03
C LEU A 47 10.54 0.72 -19.27
N PRO A 48 10.26 1.11 -20.54
CA PRO A 48 9.22 2.08 -20.83
C PRO A 48 7.85 1.62 -20.33
N LEU A 49 7.19 2.47 -19.56
CA LEU A 49 5.84 2.25 -19.03
C LEU A 49 4.90 3.38 -19.42
N LEU A 50 3.77 3.02 -20.02
CA LEU A 50 2.71 3.96 -20.35
C LEU A 50 1.38 3.55 -19.70
N LEU A 51 0.74 4.50 -19.03
CA LEU A 51 -0.58 4.34 -18.47
C LEU A 51 -1.62 4.87 -19.44
N ARG A 52 -2.67 4.10 -19.71
CA ARG A 52 -3.75 4.51 -20.63
C ARG A 52 -5.05 3.78 -20.33
N PRO A 53 -6.21 4.33 -20.73
CA PRO A 53 -7.47 3.61 -20.61
C PRO A 53 -7.45 2.38 -21.54
N LEU A 54 -7.64 1.19 -20.95
CA LEU A 54 -7.70 -0.08 -21.66
C LEU A 54 -9.04 -0.76 -21.33
N LYS A 55 -9.80 -1.15 -22.36
CA LYS A 55 -11.09 -1.82 -22.19
C LYS A 55 -10.92 -3.33 -22.27
N GLY A 56 -11.28 -4.04 -21.21
CA GLY A 56 -11.19 -5.51 -21.12
C GLY A 56 -9.76 -6.05 -20.95
N LEU A 57 -8.77 -5.16 -20.81
CA LEU A 57 -7.36 -5.48 -20.62
C LEU A 57 -6.83 -4.68 -19.43
N LEU A 58 -6.03 -5.32 -18.58
CA LEU A 58 -5.39 -4.71 -17.42
C LEU A 58 -4.00 -4.20 -17.77
N GLY A 59 -3.24 -4.96 -18.55
CA GLY A 59 -1.89 -4.65 -18.97
C GLY A 59 -1.49 -5.32 -20.27
N ALA A 60 -0.34 -4.93 -20.79
CA ALA A 60 0.34 -5.70 -21.82
C ALA A 60 1.84 -5.52 -21.68
N TYR A 61 2.58 -6.62 -21.86
CA TYR A 61 4.01 -6.61 -22.09
C TYR A 61 4.34 -6.87 -23.55
N LEU A 62 5.14 -5.98 -24.13
CA LEU A 62 5.65 -6.06 -25.49
C LEU A 62 7.17 -6.27 -25.44
N SER A 63 7.70 -7.09 -26.34
CA SER A 63 9.15 -7.30 -26.48
C SER A 63 9.70 -7.03 -27.88
N ASP A 64 8.85 -6.66 -28.84
CA ASP A 64 9.21 -6.36 -30.24
C ASP A 64 8.39 -5.15 -30.73
N PRO A 65 8.99 -4.14 -31.40
CA PRO A 65 10.42 -3.96 -31.71
C PRO A 65 11.29 -3.56 -30.52
N ALA A 66 10.68 -3.24 -29.38
CA ALA A 66 11.37 -2.90 -28.14
C ALA A 66 10.53 -3.35 -26.95
N HIS A 67 11.20 -3.54 -25.81
CA HIS A 67 10.53 -3.85 -24.55
C HIS A 67 9.68 -2.67 -24.07
N GLY A 68 8.46 -2.95 -23.63
CA GLY A 68 7.58 -1.93 -23.09
C GLY A 68 6.37 -2.51 -22.37
N VAL A 69 5.81 -1.71 -21.46
CA VAL A 69 4.67 -2.09 -20.62
C VAL A 69 3.54 -1.08 -20.79
N LEU A 70 2.32 -1.60 -20.91
CA LEU A 70 1.08 -0.84 -20.80
C LEU A 70 0.34 -1.25 -19.54
N VAL A 71 -0.22 -0.29 -18.81
CA VAL A 71 -1.11 -0.58 -17.66
C VAL A 71 -2.36 0.29 -17.73
N THR A 72 -3.49 -0.29 -17.36
CA THR A 72 -4.80 0.36 -17.44
C THR A 72 -4.97 1.48 -16.38
N THR A 73 -5.58 2.59 -16.79
CA THR A 73 -6.01 3.66 -15.87
C THR A 73 -7.40 3.42 -15.26
N GLU A 74 -8.12 2.40 -15.73
CA GLU A 74 -9.52 2.13 -15.37
C GLU A 74 -9.67 1.37 -14.04
N ARG A 75 -8.58 1.20 -13.30
CA ARG A 75 -8.53 0.38 -12.08
C ARG A 75 -7.88 1.11 -10.90
N PRO A 76 -8.25 0.77 -9.66
CA PRO A 76 -7.59 1.29 -8.45
C PRO A 76 -6.08 1.06 -8.43
N MET A 77 -5.39 1.87 -7.64
CA MET A 77 -3.93 1.89 -7.56
C MET A 77 -3.32 0.53 -7.20
N SER A 78 -3.96 -0.25 -6.31
CA SER A 78 -3.47 -1.60 -5.96
C SER A 78 -3.46 -2.55 -7.16
N ILE A 79 -4.43 -2.42 -8.07
CA ILE A 79 -4.48 -3.21 -9.31
C ILE A 79 -3.43 -2.72 -10.29
N GLN A 80 -3.29 -1.41 -10.47
CA GLN A 80 -2.24 -0.84 -11.32
C GLN A 80 -0.83 -1.29 -10.88
N ARG A 81 -0.55 -1.25 -9.56
CA ARG A 81 0.72 -1.74 -9.00
C ARG A 81 0.93 -3.23 -9.26
N PHE A 82 -0.11 -4.04 -9.07
CA PHE A 82 -0.02 -5.48 -9.30
C PHE A 82 0.24 -5.80 -10.77
N THR A 83 -0.55 -5.22 -11.69
CA THR A 83 -0.33 -5.39 -13.13
C THR A 83 1.07 -4.90 -13.53
N ALA A 84 1.49 -3.72 -13.09
CA ALA A 84 2.84 -3.24 -13.38
C ALA A 84 3.94 -4.20 -12.86
N ALA A 85 3.76 -4.78 -11.67
CA ALA A 85 4.69 -5.77 -11.12
C ALA A 85 4.66 -7.11 -11.88
N HIS A 86 3.50 -7.52 -12.39
CA HIS A 86 3.33 -8.70 -13.23
C HIS A 86 4.10 -8.55 -14.55
N GLU A 87 3.91 -7.42 -15.23
CA GLU A 87 4.58 -7.11 -16.49
C GLU A 87 6.10 -6.91 -16.30
N LEU A 88 6.51 -6.32 -15.17
CA LEU A 88 7.93 -6.30 -14.76
C LEU A 88 8.50 -7.71 -14.57
N GLY A 89 7.66 -8.67 -14.16
CA GLY A 89 8.00 -10.09 -14.08
C GLY A 89 8.27 -10.68 -15.46
N HIS A 90 7.41 -10.42 -16.45
CA HIS A 90 7.63 -10.83 -17.83
C HIS A 90 8.95 -10.30 -18.39
N PHE A 91 9.23 -9.00 -18.17
CA PHE A 91 10.50 -8.40 -18.56
C PHE A 91 11.71 -9.05 -17.86
N SER A 92 11.66 -9.14 -16.53
CA SER A 92 12.76 -9.67 -15.70
C SER A 92 13.11 -11.12 -16.02
N MET A 93 12.14 -11.87 -16.53
CA MET A 93 12.27 -13.29 -16.86
C MET A 93 12.37 -13.55 -18.37
N GLN A 94 12.45 -12.50 -19.19
CA GLN A 94 12.58 -12.58 -20.65
C GLN A 94 11.48 -13.43 -21.30
N HIS A 95 10.25 -13.26 -20.84
CA HIS A 95 9.08 -13.93 -21.37
C HIS A 95 8.72 -13.42 -22.78
N GLN A 96 7.86 -14.17 -23.47
CA GLN A 96 7.27 -13.70 -24.72
C GLN A 96 6.23 -12.59 -24.42
N PRO A 97 5.83 -11.79 -25.43
CA PRO A 97 4.75 -10.81 -25.26
C PRO A 97 3.51 -11.46 -24.67
N SER A 98 2.86 -10.77 -23.73
CA SER A 98 1.63 -11.23 -23.08
C SER A 98 0.56 -10.14 -23.06
N LEU A 99 -0.71 -10.57 -22.98
CA LEU A 99 -1.87 -9.71 -22.91
C LEU A 99 -2.69 -10.09 -21.66
N ASP A 100 -2.73 -9.17 -20.71
CA ASP A 100 -3.35 -9.37 -19.41
C ASP A 100 -4.84 -9.02 -19.44
N ASP A 101 -5.72 -10.02 -19.58
CA ASP A 101 -7.17 -9.81 -19.44
C ASP A 101 -7.63 -9.73 -17.97
N GLU A 102 -8.92 -9.46 -17.73
CA GLU A 102 -9.45 -9.36 -16.37
C GLU A 102 -9.36 -10.65 -15.53
N SER A 103 -9.08 -11.79 -16.17
CA SER A 103 -8.97 -13.07 -15.47
C SER A 103 -7.74 -13.13 -14.56
N ILE A 104 -6.71 -12.31 -14.75
CA ILE A 104 -5.55 -12.21 -13.84
C ILE A 104 -5.97 -11.82 -12.41
N LEU A 105 -7.02 -11.00 -12.26
CA LEU A 105 -7.56 -10.68 -10.93
C LEU A 105 -8.18 -11.90 -10.23
N ARG A 106 -8.59 -12.91 -11.00
CA ARG A 106 -9.16 -14.18 -10.52
C ARG A 106 -8.15 -15.32 -10.52
N ARG A 107 -7.09 -15.23 -11.33
CA ARG A 107 -5.97 -16.18 -11.42
C ARG A 107 -4.98 -15.88 -10.29
N MET A 108 -5.40 -16.22 -9.08
CA MET A 108 -4.49 -16.51 -7.98
C MET A 108 -4.60 -18.01 -7.69
N PRO A 109 -3.50 -18.71 -7.46
CA PRO A 109 -3.22 -19.88 -8.26
C PRO A 109 -3.80 -21.15 -7.65
N THR A 110 -4.92 -21.61 -8.21
CA THR A 110 -5.50 -22.92 -7.86
C THR A 110 -5.77 -23.81 -9.08
N SER A 111 -5.47 -23.38 -10.31
CA SER A 111 -5.64 -24.22 -11.50
C SER A 111 -4.76 -23.72 -12.67
N PRO A 112 -3.90 -24.56 -13.27
CA PRO A 112 -3.19 -24.22 -14.50
C PRO A 112 -4.16 -24.24 -15.69
N GLU A 113 -4.07 -23.25 -16.59
CA GLU A 113 -4.69 -23.36 -17.91
C GLU A 113 -3.94 -24.40 -18.75
N PRO A 114 -4.63 -25.29 -19.48
CA PRO A 114 -3.97 -26.19 -20.41
C PRO A 114 -3.56 -25.43 -21.68
N GLY A 115 -2.25 -25.25 -21.88
CA GLY A 115 -1.70 -24.95 -23.21
C GLY A 115 -0.97 -23.61 -23.41
N GLY A 116 -0.74 -22.81 -22.37
CA GLY A 116 0.15 -21.63 -22.41
C GLY A 116 1.26 -21.78 -21.37
N LEU A 117 2.48 -21.39 -21.71
CA LEU A 117 3.69 -21.61 -20.91
C LEU A 117 3.52 -21.13 -19.47
N PHE A 118 4.20 -21.77 -18.51
CA PHE A 118 4.23 -21.39 -17.08
C PHE A 118 4.67 -19.92 -16.79
N GLN A 119 4.94 -19.13 -17.82
CA GLN A 119 5.32 -17.71 -17.79
C GLN A 119 4.32 -16.86 -17.02
N GLU A 120 3.02 -17.07 -17.18
CA GLU A 120 1.98 -16.34 -16.43
C GLU A 120 2.06 -16.64 -14.94
N THR A 121 2.23 -17.93 -14.59
CA THR A 121 2.42 -18.34 -13.19
C THR A 121 3.71 -17.79 -12.61
N GLU A 122 4.77 -17.74 -13.41
CA GLU A 122 6.05 -17.15 -13.05
C GLU A 122 5.92 -15.63 -12.81
N ALA A 123 5.21 -14.90 -13.68
CA ALA A 123 4.96 -13.46 -13.57
C ALA A 123 4.06 -13.12 -12.37
N ASP A 124 3.00 -13.88 -12.11
CA ASP A 124 2.18 -13.74 -10.90
C ASP A 124 2.99 -13.99 -9.63
N ALA A 125 3.79 -15.05 -9.62
CA ALA A 125 4.65 -15.37 -8.49
C ALA A 125 5.72 -14.29 -8.26
N PHE A 126 6.26 -13.72 -9.35
CA PHE A 126 7.14 -12.57 -9.31
C PHE A 126 6.43 -11.37 -8.67
N ALA A 127 5.26 -10.96 -9.18
CA ALA A 127 4.53 -9.78 -8.70
C ALA A 127 4.23 -9.86 -7.20
N ILE A 128 3.75 -11.02 -6.74
CA ILE A 128 3.46 -11.28 -5.32
C ILE A 128 4.73 -11.19 -4.48
N ALA A 129 5.79 -11.89 -4.87
CA ALA A 129 7.04 -11.90 -4.12
C ALA A 129 7.78 -10.56 -4.17
N PHE A 130 7.57 -9.78 -5.23
CA PHE A 130 8.15 -8.46 -5.39
C PHE A 130 7.42 -7.41 -4.54
N MET A 131 6.09 -7.34 -4.61
CA MET A 131 5.30 -6.35 -3.87
C MET A 131 5.16 -6.68 -2.38
N MET A 132 5.00 -7.95 -2.04
CA MET A 132 4.70 -8.40 -0.67
C MET A 132 5.73 -9.41 -0.17
N PRO A 133 7.05 -9.11 -0.20
CA PRO A 133 8.04 -10.05 0.31
C PRO A 133 7.88 -10.24 1.81
N LYS A 134 8.17 -11.45 2.31
CA LYS A 134 8.03 -11.78 3.74
C LYS A 134 8.77 -10.80 4.66
N TRP A 135 9.94 -10.29 4.27
CA TRP A 135 10.69 -9.32 5.07
C TRP A 135 9.96 -7.99 5.25
N LEU A 136 9.17 -7.54 4.25
CA LEU A 136 8.42 -6.29 4.32
C LEU A 136 7.21 -6.42 5.25
N ILE A 137 6.51 -7.56 5.16
CA ILE A 137 5.43 -7.89 6.10
C ILE A 137 5.95 -7.85 7.54
N LEU A 138 7.09 -8.48 7.81
CA LEU A 138 7.70 -8.49 9.15
C LEU A 138 8.18 -7.10 9.59
N SER A 139 8.69 -6.27 8.67
CA SER A 139 9.06 -4.88 8.97
C SER A 139 7.86 -4.04 9.42
N HIS A 140 6.74 -4.12 8.69
CA HIS A 140 5.50 -3.47 9.11
C HIS A 140 4.95 -4.04 10.41
N SER A 141 5.00 -5.36 10.61
CA SER A 141 4.62 -5.99 11.87
C SER A 141 5.42 -5.45 13.04
N ALA A 142 6.75 -5.37 12.92
CA ALA A 142 7.60 -4.84 13.98
C ALA A 142 7.29 -3.37 14.29
N ARG A 143 7.12 -2.53 13.25
CA ARG A 143 6.77 -1.11 13.42
C ARG A 143 5.41 -0.92 14.09
N GLN A 144 4.41 -1.68 13.66
CA GLN A 144 3.04 -1.57 14.14
C GLN A 144 2.79 -2.38 15.43
N ASP A 145 3.79 -3.13 15.90
CA ASP A 145 3.70 -4.03 17.05
C ASP A 145 2.61 -5.11 16.86
N TRP A 146 2.55 -5.65 15.65
CA TRP A 146 1.68 -6.77 15.30
C TRP A 146 2.41 -8.10 15.43
N GLN A 147 1.78 -9.01 16.15
CA GLN A 147 2.19 -10.41 16.26
C GLN A 147 1.50 -11.25 15.18
N VAL A 148 1.99 -12.46 14.95
CA VAL A 148 1.42 -13.38 13.94
C VAL A 148 -0.07 -13.65 14.22
N ASP A 149 -0.47 -13.74 15.49
CA ASP A 149 -1.87 -13.99 15.88
C ASP A 149 -2.80 -12.83 15.51
N ASP A 150 -2.26 -11.62 15.41
CA ASP A 150 -3.03 -10.44 15.03
C ASP A 150 -3.53 -10.50 13.58
N PHE A 151 -2.88 -11.30 12.72
CA PHE A 151 -3.32 -11.54 11.35
C PHE A 151 -4.62 -12.35 11.24
N ARG A 152 -5.18 -12.83 12.36
CA ARG A 152 -6.55 -13.35 12.39
C ARG A 152 -7.61 -12.25 12.31
N ARG A 153 -7.23 -10.99 12.54
CA ARG A 153 -8.15 -9.85 12.62
C ARG A 153 -8.18 -9.10 11.28
N ALA A 154 -9.37 -9.00 10.69
CA ALA A 154 -9.56 -8.40 9.36
C ALA A 154 -9.11 -6.92 9.30
N ASN A 155 -9.30 -6.16 10.37
CA ASN A 155 -8.85 -4.76 10.45
C ASN A 155 -7.32 -4.64 10.38
N VAL A 156 -6.58 -5.56 10.99
CA VAL A 156 -5.10 -5.60 10.92
C VAL A 156 -4.64 -5.94 9.50
N VAL A 157 -5.21 -6.99 8.91
CA VAL A 157 -4.84 -7.42 7.56
C VAL A 157 -5.18 -6.35 6.50
N TYR A 158 -6.28 -5.61 6.68
CA TYR A 158 -6.60 -4.45 5.85
C TYR A 158 -5.58 -3.32 6.00
N GLN A 159 -5.20 -2.95 7.22
CA GLN A 159 -4.19 -1.92 7.43
C GLN A 159 -2.79 -2.35 6.94
N LEU A 160 -2.49 -3.65 6.98
CA LEU A 160 -1.30 -4.23 6.35
C LEU A 160 -1.37 -4.12 4.82
N SER A 161 -2.52 -4.42 4.19
CA SER A 161 -2.63 -4.39 2.72
C SER A 161 -2.36 -2.99 2.16
N LEU A 162 -2.84 -1.94 2.83
CA LEU A 162 -2.56 -0.56 2.46
C LEU A 162 -1.06 -0.24 2.53
N ARG A 163 -0.41 -0.64 3.63
CA ARG A 163 1.03 -0.45 3.86
C ARG A 163 1.91 -1.23 2.89
N LEU A 164 1.44 -2.35 2.36
CA LEU A 164 2.10 -3.12 1.29
C LEU A 164 1.78 -2.58 -0.12
N GLY A 165 0.80 -1.68 -0.25
CA GLY A 165 0.30 -1.22 -1.55
C GLY A 165 -0.47 -2.28 -2.35
N ALA A 166 -0.99 -3.32 -1.69
CA ALA A 166 -1.68 -4.45 -2.29
C ALA A 166 -3.18 -4.46 -1.93
N SER A 167 -3.95 -5.31 -2.61
CA SER A 167 -5.36 -5.51 -2.25
C SER A 167 -5.49 -6.34 -0.97
N TYR A 168 -6.61 -6.16 -0.25
CA TYR A 168 -6.94 -6.96 0.94
C TYR A 168 -6.91 -8.47 0.64
N GLU A 169 -7.53 -8.89 -0.46
CA GLU A 169 -7.58 -10.30 -0.85
C GLU A 169 -6.18 -10.86 -1.16
N ALA A 170 -5.37 -10.14 -1.95
CA ALA A 170 -4.01 -10.57 -2.27
C ALA A 170 -3.15 -10.70 -1.02
N THR A 171 -3.35 -9.81 -0.04
CA THR A 171 -2.66 -9.86 1.26
C THR A 171 -3.06 -11.10 2.06
N CYS A 172 -4.36 -11.40 2.20
CA CYS A 172 -4.85 -12.60 2.89
C CYS A 172 -4.23 -13.89 2.30
N ARG A 173 -4.22 -14.01 0.97
CA ARG A 173 -3.63 -15.16 0.27
C ARG A 173 -2.12 -15.24 0.45
N THR A 174 -1.44 -14.10 0.49
CA THR A 174 0.01 -14.04 0.69
C THR A 174 0.41 -14.43 2.12
N LEU A 175 -0.36 -14.02 3.13
CA LEU A 175 -0.16 -14.45 4.51
C LEU A 175 -0.26 -15.97 4.64
N LEU A 176 -1.24 -16.60 3.98
CA LEU A 176 -1.34 -18.06 3.92
C LEU A 176 -0.10 -18.67 3.23
N ARG A 177 0.31 -18.14 2.07
CA ARG A 177 1.48 -18.63 1.32
C ARG A 177 2.76 -18.64 2.17
N TYR A 178 2.92 -17.67 3.06
CA TYR A 178 4.07 -17.60 3.97
C TYR A 178 3.90 -18.35 5.29
N ASN A 179 2.81 -19.10 5.44
CA ASN A 179 2.42 -19.81 6.65
C ASN A 179 2.30 -18.89 7.87
N LEU A 180 1.84 -17.65 7.66
CA LEU A 180 1.55 -16.69 8.74
C LEU A 180 0.11 -16.84 9.25
N ILE A 181 -0.77 -17.44 8.45
CA ILE A 181 -2.15 -17.80 8.83
C ILE A 181 -2.50 -19.18 8.27
N SER A 182 -3.56 -19.81 8.78
CA SER A 182 -4.10 -21.07 8.25
C SER A 182 -5.09 -20.83 7.10
N GLN A 183 -5.42 -21.90 6.37
CA GLN A 183 -6.46 -21.88 5.34
C GLN A 183 -7.83 -21.46 5.90
N SER A 184 -8.17 -21.89 7.13
CA SER A 184 -9.43 -21.51 7.79
C SER A 184 -9.46 -20.02 8.10
N THR A 185 -8.38 -19.49 8.67
CA THR A 185 -8.24 -18.05 8.94
C THR A 185 -8.35 -17.22 7.67
N MET A 186 -7.67 -17.62 6.58
CA MET A 186 -7.81 -16.92 5.29
C MET A 186 -9.27 -16.92 4.80
N THR A 187 -9.95 -18.07 4.88
CA THR A 187 -11.36 -18.20 4.47
C THR A 187 -12.26 -17.28 5.29
N ASP A 188 -12.04 -17.18 6.60
CA ASP A 188 -12.82 -16.32 7.49
C ASP A 188 -12.55 -14.83 7.20
N LEU A 189 -11.28 -14.44 7.01
CA LEU A 189 -10.89 -13.07 6.66
C LEU A 189 -11.56 -12.60 5.36
N LEU A 190 -11.63 -13.47 4.34
CA LEU A 190 -12.23 -13.15 3.05
C LEU A 190 -13.76 -13.01 3.09
N ARG A 191 -14.42 -13.45 4.16
CA ARG A 191 -15.85 -13.15 4.38
C ARG A 191 -16.07 -11.70 4.78
N THR A 192 -15.08 -11.03 5.36
CA THR A 192 -15.16 -9.62 5.72
C THR A 192 -14.89 -8.74 4.50
N GLN A 193 -15.91 -8.02 4.06
CA GLN A 193 -15.78 -7.08 2.94
C GLN A 193 -15.00 -5.83 3.37
N PRO A 194 -14.02 -5.32 2.59
CA PRO A 194 -13.27 -4.11 2.92
C PRO A 194 -14.15 -2.91 3.24
N ARG A 195 -15.32 -2.78 2.59
CA ARG A 195 -16.29 -1.73 2.91
C ARG A 195 -16.73 -1.74 4.38
N ALA A 196 -16.92 -2.91 4.99
CA ALA A 196 -17.30 -3.00 6.40
C ALA A 196 -16.19 -2.47 7.32
N LEU A 197 -14.93 -2.76 6.98
CA LEU A 197 -13.75 -2.26 7.71
C LEU A 197 -13.63 -0.74 7.59
N LYS A 198 -13.85 -0.20 6.38
CA LYS A 198 -13.88 1.25 6.15
C LYS A 198 -14.99 1.93 6.96
N ILE A 199 -16.18 1.34 7.03
CA ILE A 199 -17.30 1.85 7.85
C ILE A 199 -16.91 1.87 9.34
N ASP A 200 -16.35 0.78 9.86
CA ASP A 200 -15.94 0.72 11.27
C ASP A 200 -14.85 1.76 11.60
N LEU A 201 -13.89 1.97 10.69
CA LEU A 201 -12.87 3.01 10.83
C LEU A 201 -13.45 4.43 10.78
N LEU A 202 -14.51 4.69 10.02
CA LEU A 202 -15.08 6.03 9.92
C LEU A 202 -16.15 6.33 10.99
N LYS A 203 -16.56 5.32 11.78
CA LYS A 203 -17.59 5.44 12.84
C LYS A 203 -18.87 6.06 12.32
N ASP A 204 -19.24 7.30 12.69
CA ASP A 204 -20.46 7.95 12.18
C ASP A 204 -20.20 8.85 10.97
N TYR A 205 -18.94 9.07 10.57
CA TYR A 205 -18.65 9.79 9.34
C TYR A 205 -19.03 8.96 8.13
N ARG A 206 -19.68 9.59 7.14
CA ARG A 206 -20.15 8.95 5.91
C ARG A 206 -19.58 9.71 4.70
N PRO A 207 -18.58 9.17 4.01
CA PRO A 207 -18.09 9.78 2.79
C PRO A 207 -19.09 9.61 1.65
N ALA A 208 -18.94 10.42 0.59
CA ALA A 208 -19.78 10.34 -0.60
C ALA A 208 -19.76 8.93 -1.25
N ASN A 209 -18.62 8.24 -1.17
CA ASN A 209 -18.49 6.83 -1.56
C ASN A 209 -17.31 6.16 -0.81
N TYR A 210 -17.22 4.84 -0.87
CA TYR A 210 -16.18 4.03 -0.20
C TYR A 210 -15.12 3.47 -1.17
N ARG A 211 -14.91 4.13 -2.33
CA ARG A 211 -13.94 3.67 -3.33
C ARG A 211 -12.50 3.91 -2.87
N GLY A 212 -12.22 5.04 -2.24
CA GLY A 212 -10.92 5.32 -1.62
C GLY A 212 -10.68 4.50 -0.36
N ASP A 213 -9.41 4.35 0.00
CA ASP A 213 -9.01 3.60 1.20
C ASP A 213 -9.11 4.43 2.47
N VAL A 214 -9.18 3.76 3.61
CA VAL A 214 -9.23 4.41 4.92
C VAL A 214 -8.03 3.96 5.74
N TRP A 215 -7.08 4.87 5.90
CA TRP A 215 -5.86 4.65 6.65
C TRP A 215 -6.11 4.90 8.13
N LEU A 216 -5.70 3.97 8.98
CA LEU A 216 -5.57 4.21 10.42
C LEU A 216 -4.10 4.56 10.68
N LEU A 217 -3.86 5.80 11.07
CA LEU A 217 -2.55 6.33 11.37
C LEU A 217 -2.41 6.57 12.88
N THR A 218 -1.30 6.12 13.42
CA THR A 218 -0.94 6.27 14.83
C THR A 218 0.48 6.84 14.93
N GLU A 219 0.98 7.05 16.14
CA GLU A 219 2.35 7.44 16.41
C GLU A 219 3.37 6.45 15.81
N ARG A 220 2.98 5.19 15.58
CA ARG A 220 3.83 4.15 14.98
C ARG A 220 4.12 4.37 13.50
N ASP A 221 3.35 5.23 12.85
CA ASP A 221 3.57 5.62 11.46
C ASP A 221 4.59 6.78 11.34
N ALA A 222 5.14 7.29 12.46
CA ALA A 222 6.19 8.30 12.42
C ALA A 222 7.43 7.82 11.63
N GLY A 223 7.94 8.71 10.77
CA GLY A 223 9.10 8.48 9.92
C GLY A 223 8.87 7.47 8.79
N THR A 224 7.62 7.08 8.50
CA THR A 224 7.32 6.26 7.31
C THR A 224 6.95 7.13 6.12
N ARG A 225 6.96 6.53 4.94
CA ARG A 225 6.27 7.03 3.76
C ARG A 225 4.88 6.42 3.63
N ILE A 226 3.88 7.23 3.30
CA ILE A 226 2.49 6.82 3.00
C ILE A 226 2.19 7.04 1.52
N ASP A 227 2.11 5.94 0.75
CA ASP A 227 1.78 5.99 -0.68
C ASP A 227 0.33 5.58 -0.94
N GLY A 228 -0.57 6.55 -0.79
CA GLY A 228 -2.02 6.41 -0.95
C GLY A 228 -2.57 7.01 -2.24
N SER A 229 -3.89 7.21 -2.27
CA SER A 229 -4.61 7.79 -3.39
C SER A 229 -5.33 9.09 -3.02
N ARG A 230 -5.66 9.89 -4.04
CA ARG A 230 -6.38 11.15 -3.89
C ARG A 230 -7.80 11.01 -3.31
N ASN A 231 -8.32 9.79 -3.28
CA ASN A 231 -9.67 9.49 -2.78
C ASN A 231 -9.66 8.95 -1.35
N ASP A 232 -8.49 8.80 -0.74
CA ASP A 232 -8.35 8.15 0.55
C ASP A 232 -8.72 9.07 1.71
N LEU A 233 -9.06 8.46 2.84
CA LEU A 233 -9.29 9.13 4.11
C LEU A 233 -8.27 8.65 5.13
N PHE A 234 -7.91 9.54 6.05
CA PHE A 234 -6.89 9.31 7.06
C PHE A 234 -7.51 9.50 8.44
N VAL A 235 -7.57 8.44 9.22
CA VAL A 235 -7.99 8.49 10.62
C VAL A 235 -6.75 8.49 11.48
N LEU A 236 -6.40 9.66 12.03
CA LEU A 236 -5.34 9.81 13.01
C LEU A 236 -5.92 9.44 14.37
N ARG A 237 -5.38 8.40 15.02
CA ARG A 237 -5.77 7.96 16.35
C ARG A 237 -4.57 8.10 17.28
N LEU A 238 -4.48 9.23 17.97
CA LEU A 238 -3.30 9.66 18.72
C LEU A 238 -3.61 9.78 20.21
N LYS A 239 -2.70 9.32 21.04
CA LYS A 239 -2.73 9.59 22.48
C LYS A 239 -2.47 11.08 22.71
N GLU A 240 -3.28 11.69 23.57
CA GLU A 240 -3.15 13.10 23.97
C GLU A 240 -3.10 13.21 25.50
N HIS A 241 -2.11 13.94 25.99
CA HIS A 241 -1.83 14.18 27.40
C HIS A 241 -2.56 15.44 27.88
N SER A 242 -3.87 15.51 27.61
CA SER A 242 -4.71 16.69 27.87
C SER A 242 -4.74 17.07 29.35
N GLY A 243 -4.64 16.10 30.27
CA GLY A 243 -4.54 16.35 31.71
C GLY A 243 -3.30 17.16 32.11
N GLY A 244 -2.22 17.08 31.33
CA GLY A 244 -1.02 17.90 31.47
C GLY A 244 -1.03 19.19 30.64
N GLY A 245 -2.14 19.49 29.97
CA GLY A 245 -2.30 20.64 29.07
C GLY A 245 -1.66 20.49 27.68
N TYR A 246 -1.19 19.29 27.33
CA TYR A 246 -0.62 19.02 26.02
C TYR A 246 -1.74 18.64 25.04
N LEU A 247 -1.76 19.32 23.90
CA LEU A 247 -2.77 19.17 22.85
C LEU A 247 -2.07 19.01 21.50
N TRP A 248 -2.62 18.16 20.64
CA TRP A 248 -2.17 18.06 19.25
C TRP A 248 -2.58 19.30 18.45
N ASP A 249 -1.64 19.88 17.72
CA ASP A 249 -1.86 21.03 16.85
C ASP A 249 -2.32 20.59 15.45
N PHE A 250 -3.63 20.49 15.27
CA PHE A 250 -4.22 20.09 13.99
C PHE A 250 -4.32 21.23 12.96
N ASP A 251 -3.98 22.47 13.33
CA ASP A 251 -3.78 23.52 12.32
C ASP A 251 -2.56 23.18 11.44
N GLN A 252 -1.56 22.50 12.00
CA GLN A 252 -0.41 21.98 11.25
C GLN A 252 -0.81 20.84 10.28
N LEU A 253 -1.83 20.04 10.63
CA LEU A 253 -2.40 19.04 9.72
C LEU A 253 -3.05 19.73 8.50
N ILE A 254 -3.81 20.80 8.75
CA ILE A 254 -4.41 21.62 7.69
C ILE A 254 -3.34 22.30 6.83
N ALA A 255 -2.31 22.89 7.46
CA ALA A 255 -1.19 23.49 6.76
C ALA A 255 -0.40 22.48 5.89
N SER A 256 -0.46 21.19 6.23
CA SER A 256 0.11 20.09 5.44
C SER A 256 -0.79 19.65 4.26
N GLY A 257 -1.90 20.35 4.02
CA GLY A 257 -2.80 20.13 2.89
C GLY A 257 -3.98 19.18 3.17
N PHE A 258 -4.25 18.85 4.43
CA PHE A 258 -5.36 17.98 4.80
C PHE A 258 -6.60 18.77 5.25
N ALA A 259 -7.79 18.35 4.85
CA ALA A 259 -9.04 18.89 5.35
C ALA A 259 -9.59 18.00 6.47
N ILE A 260 -9.81 18.56 7.66
CA ILE A 260 -10.41 17.83 8.78
C ILE A 260 -11.91 17.73 8.54
N VAL A 261 -12.41 16.49 8.42
CA VAL A 261 -13.84 16.21 8.19
C VAL A 261 -14.54 15.70 9.46
N ARG A 262 -13.77 15.26 10.45
CA ARG A 262 -14.27 14.90 11.79
C ARG A 262 -13.15 15.01 12.82
N ASP A 263 -13.49 15.46 14.02
CA ASP A 263 -12.62 15.47 15.19
C ASP A 263 -13.42 14.96 16.41
N ASP A 264 -12.90 13.92 17.06
CA ASP A 264 -13.56 13.22 18.16
C ASP A 264 -12.55 12.85 19.26
N ARG A 265 -13.08 12.49 20.44
CA ARG A 265 -12.29 12.08 21.61
C ARG A 265 -12.78 10.73 22.11
N GLU A 266 -11.89 9.75 22.12
CA GLU A 266 -12.13 8.45 22.74
C GLU A 266 -11.58 8.47 24.18
N ALA A 267 -12.41 8.15 25.16
CA ALA A 267 -11.95 7.92 26.53
C ALA A 267 -11.22 6.56 26.61
N VAL A 268 -10.02 6.54 27.18
CA VAL A 268 -9.23 5.31 27.38
C VAL A 268 -9.75 4.52 28.58
N ASP A 269 -10.25 5.23 29.59
CA ASP A 269 -10.92 4.69 30.77
C ASP A 269 -12.03 5.67 31.16
N ALA A 270 -13.28 5.21 31.15
CA ALA A 270 -14.45 6.04 31.43
C ALA A 270 -14.50 6.48 32.92
N ASP A 271 -13.80 5.76 33.80
CA ASP A 271 -13.84 5.96 35.25
C ASP A 271 -12.62 6.74 35.78
N ALA A 272 -11.60 7.00 34.95
CA ALA A 272 -10.40 7.74 35.33
C ALA A 272 -10.48 9.23 34.94
N ILE A 273 -10.70 10.10 35.92
CA ILE A 273 -10.67 11.56 35.72
C ILE A 273 -9.22 12.02 35.49
N GLY A 274 -8.97 12.69 34.36
CA GLY A 274 -7.66 13.30 34.03
C GLY A 274 -6.63 12.36 33.39
N GLY A 275 -7.03 11.14 33.01
CA GLY A 275 -6.19 10.21 32.26
C GLY A 275 -5.91 10.65 30.80
N PRO A 276 -4.94 10.00 30.12
CA PRO A 276 -4.70 10.25 28.70
C PRO A 276 -5.96 9.93 27.88
N VAL A 277 -6.31 10.83 26.98
CA VAL A 277 -7.40 10.62 26.01
C VAL A 277 -6.83 10.21 24.67
N VAL A 278 -7.63 9.59 23.82
CA VAL A 278 -7.25 9.35 22.43
C VAL A 278 -7.99 10.33 21.54
N ARG A 279 -7.27 11.18 20.83
CA ARG A 279 -7.81 12.00 19.75
C ARG A 279 -8.00 11.16 18.52
N ARG A 280 -9.20 11.25 17.94
CA ARG A 280 -9.54 10.59 16.69
C ARG A 280 -9.93 11.66 15.68
N VAL A 281 -9.04 11.96 14.76
CA VAL A 281 -9.26 12.96 13.70
C VAL A 281 -9.34 12.27 12.36
N THR A 282 -10.45 12.44 11.66
CA THR A 282 -10.60 12.00 10.27
C THR A 282 -10.30 13.17 9.36
N ALA A 283 -9.32 12.98 8.48
CA ALA A 283 -8.90 13.93 7.47
C ALA A 283 -9.09 13.36 6.06
N ALA A 284 -9.37 14.27 5.13
CA ALA A 284 -9.37 14.05 3.70
C ALA A 284 -8.31 14.95 3.05
N ILE A 285 -8.08 14.80 1.75
CA ILE A 285 -7.31 15.76 0.96
C ILE A 285 -8.21 16.42 -0.07
N GLU A 286 -7.94 17.69 -0.35
CA GLU A 286 -8.71 18.46 -1.33
C GLU A 286 -8.20 18.24 -2.76
N ALA A 287 -6.88 18.07 -2.90
CA ALA A 287 -6.21 17.85 -4.18
C ALA A 287 -5.14 16.75 -4.06
N ALA A 288 -4.86 16.10 -5.19
CA ALA A 288 -3.76 15.16 -5.33
C ALA A 288 -2.43 15.87 -5.07
N GLN A 289 -1.67 15.38 -4.09
CA GLN A 289 -0.44 16.05 -3.64
C GLN A 289 0.59 15.07 -3.08
N ARG A 290 1.81 15.58 -2.95
CA ARG A 290 2.94 14.96 -2.25
C ARG A 290 3.47 15.95 -1.23
N GLY A 291 4.04 15.47 -0.13
CA GLY A 291 4.60 16.36 0.87
C GLY A 291 5.01 15.63 2.13
N ARG A 292 5.25 16.44 3.16
CA ARG A 292 5.52 15.99 4.51
C ARG A 292 4.40 16.49 5.41
N MET A 293 3.79 15.59 6.15
CA MET A 293 2.86 15.93 7.22
C MET A 293 3.65 15.99 8.52
N SER A 294 3.51 17.06 9.30
CA SER A 294 4.07 17.15 10.64
C SER A 294 3.08 17.82 11.57
N ILE A 295 2.78 17.16 12.69
CA ILE A 295 2.00 17.72 13.80
C ILE A 295 2.77 17.55 15.11
N GLU A 296 2.50 18.44 16.06
CA GLU A 296 3.15 18.47 17.37
C GLU A 296 2.13 18.44 18.50
N GLU A 297 2.46 17.73 19.58
CA GLU A 297 1.73 17.76 20.83
C GLU A 297 2.39 18.77 21.77
N ARG A 298 1.77 19.94 21.98
CA ARG A 298 2.38 21.05 22.74
C ARG A 298 1.40 21.69 23.72
N ARG A 299 1.92 22.57 24.59
CA ARG A 299 1.09 23.48 25.40
C ARG A 299 0.94 24.81 24.64
N PRO A 300 -0.22 25.12 24.04
CA PRO A 300 -0.36 26.32 23.20
C PRO A 300 -0.04 27.65 23.92
N TRP A 301 -0.18 27.67 25.25
CA TRP A 301 0.03 28.86 26.09
C TRP A 301 1.40 28.94 26.76
N GLN A 302 2.31 27.99 26.52
CA GLN A 302 3.67 28.01 27.09
C GLN A 302 4.72 27.81 26.00
N PRO A 303 5.82 28.58 26.01
CA PRO A 303 6.93 28.39 25.07
C PRO A 303 7.84 27.23 25.52
N VAL A 304 7.24 26.05 25.72
CA VAL A 304 7.97 24.81 26.04
C VAL A 304 8.11 23.95 24.77
N PRO A 305 9.16 23.12 24.66
CA PRO A 305 9.25 22.14 23.59
C PRO A 305 8.01 21.25 23.54
N ALA A 306 7.66 20.79 22.34
CA ALA A 306 6.60 19.80 22.16
C ALA A 306 6.94 18.50 22.92
N LEU A 307 5.90 17.86 23.45
CA LEU A 307 6.00 16.58 24.15
C LEU A 307 6.19 15.43 23.15
N ALA A 308 5.50 15.49 22.03
CA ALA A 308 5.52 14.48 20.98
C ALA A 308 5.38 15.11 19.59
N HIS A 309 5.84 14.38 18.58
CA HIS A 309 5.72 14.76 17.18
C HIS A 309 5.24 13.55 16.38
N LEU A 310 4.41 13.79 15.37
CA LEU A 310 4.12 12.81 14.34
C LEU A 310 4.47 13.43 13.00
N THR A 311 5.49 12.87 12.36
CA THR A 311 5.95 13.31 11.04
C THR A 311 6.01 12.12 10.10
N PHE A 312 5.46 12.25 8.90
CA PHE A 312 5.63 11.26 7.83
C PHE A 312 5.63 11.94 6.46
N ASP A 313 6.28 11.30 5.49
CA ASP A 313 6.22 11.73 4.10
C ASP A 313 5.04 11.02 3.40
N PHE A 314 4.42 11.66 2.42
CA PHE A 314 3.30 11.08 1.69
C PHE A 314 3.32 11.39 0.19
N ASP A 315 2.71 10.50 -0.58
CA ASP A 315 2.37 10.72 -1.99
C ASP A 315 0.97 10.17 -2.26
N LEU A 316 0.04 11.09 -2.43
CA LEU A 316 -1.39 10.83 -2.59
C LEU A 316 -1.84 11.14 -4.02
N THR A 317 -0.92 11.08 -4.98
CA THR A 317 -1.20 11.40 -6.39
C THR A 317 -1.87 10.25 -7.15
N GLY A 318 -2.01 9.08 -6.53
CA GLY A 318 -2.63 7.90 -7.14
C GLY A 318 -4.16 7.95 -7.21
N PRO A 319 -4.81 7.02 -7.94
CA PRO A 319 -4.20 6.11 -8.94
C PRO A 319 -3.55 6.87 -10.09
N GLU A 320 -2.64 6.22 -10.84
CA GLU A 320 -1.95 6.84 -11.96
C GLU A 320 -2.96 7.34 -13.01
N PRO A 321 -2.82 8.60 -13.48
CA PRO A 321 -3.56 9.11 -14.63
C PRO A 321 -2.97 8.55 -15.94
N GLU A 322 -3.63 8.84 -17.05
CA GLU A 322 -3.09 8.57 -18.39
C GLU A 322 -1.76 9.30 -18.62
N GLY A 323 -0.84 8.63 -19.31
CA GLY A 323 0.50 9.13 -19.62
C GLY A 323 1.59 8.44 -18.79
N LEU A 324 2.55 9.24 -18.33
CA LEU A 324 3.73 8.76 -17.63
C LEU A 324 3.45 8.46 -16.16
N SER A 325 4.09 7.41 -15.63
CA SER A 325 3.99 7.05 -14.22
C SER A 325 4.50 8.17 -13.30
N ARG A 326 4.08 8.18 -12.04
CA ARG A 326 4.63 9.11 -11.03
C ARG A 326 6.15 9.06 -10.96
N ALA A 327 6.76 7.89 -11.12
CA ALA A 327 8.20 7.72 -11.03
C ALA A 327 8.90 8.46 -12.18
N GLU A 328 8.42 8.24 -13.41
CA GLU A 328 8.92 8.90 -14.61
C GLU A 328 8.74 10.42 -14.53
N ARG A 329 7.56 10.88 -14.10
CA ARG A 329 7.30 12.32 -13.92
C ARG A 329 8.23 12.96 -12.91
N ARG A 330 8.58 12.27 -11.82
CA ARG A 330 9.54 12.78 -10.82
C ARG A 330 10.91 12.97 -11.45
N HIS A 331 11.42 11.99 -12.17
CA HIS A 331 12.72 12.08 -12.82
C HIS A 331 12.78 13.19 -13.87
N LEU A 332 11.74 13.35 -14.69
CA LEU A 332 11.69 14.44 -15.67
C LEU A 332 11.64 15.83 -15.04
N LEU A 333 10.96 15.98 -13.90
CA LEU A 333 10.89 17.26 -13.17
C LEU A 333 12.16 17.57 -12.37
N GLU A 334 12.89 16.54 -11.90
CA GLU A 334 14.18 16.70 -11.23
C GLU A 334 15.32 16.99 -12.20
N ALA A 335 15.16 16.60 -13.48
CA ALA A 335 16.12 16.87 -14.54
C ALA A 335 15.93 18.22 -15.27
N ALA A 336 14.85 18.96 -14.97
CA ALA A 336 14.47 20.23 -15.60
C ALA A 336 14.85 21.44 -14.73
#